data_AF-A0A932BV08-F1
#
_entry.id   AF-A0A932BV08-F1
#
_cell.length_a   1.000
_cell.length_b   1.000
_cell.length_c   1.000
_cell.angle_alpha   90.00
_cell.angle_beta   90.00
_cell.angle_gamma   90.00
#
_symmetry.space_group_name_H-M   'P 1'
#
loop_
_entity.id
_entity.type
_entity.pdbx_description
1 polymer ?
#
loop_
_entity_poly.entity_id
_entity_poly.type
_entity_poly.pdbx_seq_one_letter_code
_entity_poly.pdbx_strand_id
1 'polypeptide(L)'
;MADPGLVPARHETPEIDVAALEAARAADRLLAAAVAVGSERWARYLAAMPGRLRDDPVSALRATARAGRSAFGPKDSIRDALPAEVTEPFLASIDRLLKVIAHWETHRGG
;
A
#
# COMPACT_ATOMS: atom_id res chain seq x y z
N MET A 1 6.27 32.56 7.55
CA MET A 1 5.62 31.51 6.74
C MET A 1 6.65 30.42 6.53
N ALA A 2 6.47 29.29 7.20
CA ALA A 2 7.31 28.11 6.99
C ALA A 2 6.76 27.33 5.79
N ASP A 3 7.64 26.97 4.88
CA ASP A 3 7.39 26.13 3.71
C ASP A 3 7.07 24.70 4.20
N PRO A 4 5.86 24.12 4.01
CA PRO A 4 5.55 22.78 4.51
C PRO A 4 6.03 21.65 3.57
N GLY A 5 6.94 21.94 2.64
CA GLY A 5 7.03 21.18 1.39
C GLY A 5 8.00 20.01 1.26
N LEU A 6 8.91 19.74 2.20
CA LEU A 6 10.00 18.77 1.94
C LEU A 6 10.29 17.87 3.15
N VAL A 7 9.40 16.90 3.40
CA VAL A 7 9.87 15.64 3.99
C VAL A 7 10.69 14.95 2.89
N PRO A 8 11.97 14.58 3.14
CA PRO A 8 12.80 13.96 2.11
C PRO A 8 12.11 12.70 1.60
N ALA A 9 12.08 12.56 0.27
CA ALA A 9 11.72 11.33 -0.43
C ALA A 9 12.44 10.15 0.25
N ARG A 10 11.69 9.26 0.91
CA ARG A 10 12.23 8.27 1.85
C ARG A 10 12.88 7.09 1.11
N HIS A 11 12.79 7.06 -0.20
CA HIS A 11 13.46 6.11 -1.07
C HIS A 11 14.35 6.89 -2.05
N GLU A 12 15.46 6.31 -2.49
CA GLU A 12 16.34 6.91 -3.52
C GLU A 12 15.67 6.99 -4.91
N THR A 13 14.33 6.90 -4.97
CA THR A 13 13.51 6.83 -6.17
C THR A 13 12.16 7.50 -5.96
N PRO A 14 11.95 8.70 -6.53
CA PRO A 14 10.72 9.46 -6.33
C PRO A 14 9.48 8.74 -6.85
N GLU A 15 9.60 7.89 -7.86
CA GLU A 15 8.48 7.11 -8.39
C GLU A 15 7.99 6.04 -7.40
N ILE A 16 8.90 5.40 -6.67
CA ILE A 16 8.53 4.42 -5.64
C ILE A 16 7.88 5.16 -4.48
N ASP A 17 8.46 6.28 -4.02
CA ASP A 17 7.88 7.08 -2.92
C ASP A 17 6.44 7.53 -3.21
N VAL A 18 6.17 8.04 -4.42
CA VAL A 18 4.83 8.46 -4.81
C VAL A 18 3.86 7.26 -4.83
N ALA A 19 4.25 6.15 -5.45
CA ALA A 19 3.41 4.97 -5.52
C ALA A 19 3.17 4.34 -4.12
N ALA A 20 4.18 4.36 -3.26
CA ALA A 20 4.12 3.87 -1.89
C ALA A 20 3.18 4.71 -1.04
N LEU A 21 3.27 6.05 -1.15
CA LEU A 21 2.38 6.97 -0.44
C LEU A 21 0.93 6.87 -0.92
N GLU A 22 0.70 6.71 -2.22
CA GLU A 22 -0.64 6.44 -2.77
C GLU A 22 -1.22 5.14 -2.19
N ALA A 23 -0.43 4.06 -2.19
CA ALA A 23 -0.84 2.78 -1.63
C ALA A 23 -1.10 2.86 -0.11
N ALA A 24 -0.27 3.59 0.64
CA ALA A 24 -0.46 3.82 2.07
C ALA A 24 -1.78 4.54 2.36
N ARG A 25 -2.10 5.59 1.60
CA ARG A 25 -3.37 6.33 1.75
C ARG A 25 -4.58 5.47 1.41
N ALA A 26 -4.48 4.62 0.39
CA ALA A 26 -5.55 3.70 0.05
C ALA A 26 -5.72 2.60 1.13
N ALA A 27 -4.61 2.11 1.71
CA ALA A 27 -4.62 1.18 2.84
C ALA A 27 -5.27 1.82 4.08
N ASP A 28 -5.01 3.09 4.37
CA ASP A 28 -5.64 3.83 5.48
C ASP A 28 -7.18 3.87 5.31
N ARG A 29 -7.67 4.16 4.09
CA ARG A 29 -9.11 4.14 3.80
C ARG A 29 -9.71 2.74 3.97
N LEU A 30 -8.97 1.72 3.56
CA LEU A 30 -9.39 0.32 3.67
C LEU A 30 -9.47 -0.13 5.14
N LEU A 31 -8.48 0.27 5.95
CA LEU A 31 -8.49 0.05 7.39
C LEU A 31 -9.67 0.75 8.05
N ALA A 32 -9.92 2.02 7.70
CA ALA A 32 -11.06 2.77 8.21
C ALA A 32 -12.40 2.09 7.85
N ALA A 33 -12.54 1.61 6.60
CA ALA A 33 -13.72 0.86 6.18
C ALA A 33 -13.87 -0.46 6.95
N ALA A 34 -12.79 -1.21 7.16
CA ALA A 34 -12.79 -2.45 7.93
C ALA A 34 -13.24 -2.24 9.38
N VAL A 35 -12.76 -1.16 10.01
CA VAL A 35 -13.20 -0.75 11.35
C VAL A 35 -14.68 -0.35 11.34
N ALA A 36 -15.12 0.44 10.35
CA ALA A 36 -16.50 0.92 10.27
C ALA A 36 -17.53 -0.21 10.10
N VAL A 37 -17.20 -1.27 9.35
CA VAL A 37 -18.07 -2.45 9.20
C VAL A 37 -17.90 -3.48 10.33
N GLY A 38 -17.02 -3.21 11.32
CA GLY A 38 -16.77 -4.11 12.45
C GLY A 38 -15.99 -5.38 12.10
N SER A 39 -15.26 -5.40 10.98
CA SER A 39 -14.48 -6.57 10.59
C SER A 39 -13.14 -6.63 11.34
N GLU A 40 -13.13 -7.20 12.54
CA GLU A 40 -11.91 -7.33 13.36
C GLU A 40 -10.77 -8.03 12.63
N ARG A 41 -11.09 -9.05 11.82
CA ARG A 41 -10.11 -9.80 11.04
C ARG A 41 -9.37 -8.90 10.07
N TRP A 42 -10.09 -8.14 9.25
CA TRP A 42 -9.48 -7.26 8.25
C TRP A 42 -8.85 -6.04 8.90
N ALA A 43 -9.43 -5.50 9.98
CA ALA A 43 -8.81 -4.43 10.75
C ALA A 43 -7.46 -4.84 11.31
N ARG A 44 -7.35 -6.03 11.94
CA ARG A 44 -6.07 -6.56 12.44
C ARG A 44 -5.06 -6.80 11.32
N TYR A 45 -5.51 -7.35 10.19
CA TYR A 45 -4.66 -7.60 9.03
C TYR A 45 -4.07 -6.30 8.44
N LEU A 46 -4.88 -5.25 8.36
CA LEU A 46 -4.49 -3.97 7.77
C LEU A 46 -3.79 -3.03 8.75
N ALA A 47 -3.88 -3.25 10.06
CA ALA A 47 -3.46 -2.29 11.10
C ALA A 47 -2.04 -1.72 10.91
N ALA A 48 -1.07 -2.55 10.53
CA ALA A 48 0.32 -2.11 10.33
C ALA A 48 0.63 -1.71 8.88
N MET A 49 -0.26 -2.00 7.93
CA MET A 49 0.03 -1.91 6.50
C MET A 49 0.23 -0.47 6.00
N PRO A 50 -0.62 0.53 6.36
CA PRO A 50 -0.41 1.90 5.92
C PRO A 50 0.93 2.49 6.39
N GLY A 51 1.33 2.21 7.64
CA GLY A 51 2.61 2.65 8.19
C GLY A 51 3.78 2.01 7.43
N ARG A 52 3.74 0.69 7.23
CA ARG A 52 4.76 -0.03 6.45
C ARG A 52 4.89 0.48 5.02
N LEU A 53 3.77 0.70 4.33
CA LEU A 53 3.79 1.25 2.97
C LEU A 53 4.37 2.67 2.90
N ARG A 54 4.33 3.43 4.00
CA ARG A 54 4.84 4.81 4.07
C ARG A 54 6.30 4.88 4.49
N ASP A 55 6.74 3.96 5.33
CA ASP A 55 7.97 4.10 6.11
C ASP A 55 9.01 3.00 5.84
N ASP A 56 8.61 1.84 5.30
CA ASP A 56 9.52 0.70 5.09
C ASP A 56 10.52 0.99 3.96
N PRO A 57 11.76 0.47 4.05
CA PRO A 57 12.70 0.54 2.92
C PRO A 57 12.20 -0.28 1.72
N VAL A 58 12.66 0.06 0.51
CA VAL A 58 12.24 -0.58 -0.76
C VAL A 58 12.30 -2.12 -0.71
N SER A 59 13.32 -2.69 -0.06
CA SER A 59 13.47 -4.14 0.10
C SER A 59 12.34 -4.80 0.89
N ALA A 60 11.80 -4.11 1.90
CA ALA A 60 10.66 -4.57 2.70
C ALA A 60 9.31 -4.16 2.07
N LEU A 61 9.28 -3.06 1.33
CA LEU A 61 8.09 -2.52 0.68
C LEU A 61 7.46 -3.53 -0.29
N ARG A 62 8.29 -4.28 -1.05
CA ARG A 62 7.82 -5.36 -1.94
C ARG A 62 7.04 -6.44 -1.18
N ALA A 63 7.53 -6.83 0.01
CA ALA A 63 6.88 -7.85 0.82
C ALA A 63 5.53 -7.35 1.36
N THR A 64 5.49 -6.11 1.85
CA THR A 64 4.26 -5.45 2.31
C THR A 64 3.24 -5.30 1.16
N ALA A 65 3.67 -4.88 -0.02
CA ALA A 65 2.81 -4.75 -1.19
C ALA A 65 2.22 -6.10 -1.65
N ARG A 66 3.04 -7.17 -1.65
CA ARG A 66 2.57 -8.53 -1.94
C ARG A 66 1.57 -9.05 -0.90
N ALA A 67 1.80 -8.76 0.39
CA ALA A 67 0.83 -9.07 1.42
C ALA A 67 -0.50 -8.36 1.12
N GLY A 68 -0.49 -7.04 0.91
CA GLY A 68 -1.69 -6.29 0.51
C GLY A 68 -2.41 -6.88 -0.70
N ARG A 69 -1.66 -7.30 -1.73
CA ARG A 69 -2.23 -7.94 -2.92
C ARG A 69 -2.88 -9.30 -2.65
N SER A 70 -2.36 -10.05 -1.69
CA SER A 70 -2.87 -11.38 -1.31
C SER A 70 -4.27 -11.33 -0.68
N ALA A 71 -4.67 -10.17 -0.13
CA ALA A 71 -6.00 -9.94 0.41
C ALA A 71 -7.11 -10.03 -0.67
N PHE A 72 -6.77 -10.03 -1.97
CA PHE A 72 -7.69 -10.15 -3.09
C PHE A 72 -7.71 -11.56 -3.71
N GLY A 73 -7.21 -12.56 -2.97
CA GLY A 73 -7.13 -13.95 -3.42
C GLY A 73 -8.51 -14.65 -3.50
N PRO A 74 -8.58 -15.82 -4.17
CA PRO A 74 -9.84 -16.49 -4.54
C PRO A 74 -10.63 -17.15 -3.39
N LYS A 75 -10.03 -17.33 -2.21
CA LYS A 75 -10.67 -18.06 -1.10
C LYS A 75 -11.22 -17.17 0.01
N ASP A 76 -10.78 -15.92 0.08
CA ASP A 76 -11.06 -15.04 1.22
C ASP A 76 -10.71 -13.60 0.85
N SER A 77 -11.48 -13.07 -0.10
CA SER A 77 -11.19 -11.77 -0.70
C SER A 77 -11.73 -10.66 0.20
N ILE A 78 -10.94 -9.62 0.39
CA ILE A 78 -11.36 -8.41 1.08
C ILE A 78 -12.53 -7.72 0.36
N ARG A 79 -12.73 -7.99 -0.94
CA ARG A 79 -13.89 -7.55 -1.72
C ARG A 79 -15.21 -8.12 -1.22
N ASP A 80 -15.18 -9.29 -0.60
CA ASP A 80 -16.39 -9.92 -0.06
C ASP A 80 -16.83 -9.26 1.25
N ALA A 81 -15.92 -8.52 1.89
CA ALA A 81 -16.14 -7.89 3.20
C ALA A 81 -16.24 -6.36 3.14
N LEU A 82 -15.66 -5.70 2.12
CA LEU A 82 -15.54 -4.25 2.03
C LEU A 82 -16.00 -3.70 0.66
N PRO A 83 -16.49 -2.45 0.62
CA PRO A 83 -16.98 -1.82 -0.61
C PRO A 83 -15.93 -1.71 -1.72
N ALA A 84 -16.40 -1.73 -2.97
CA ALA A 84 -15.56 -1.57 -4.17
C ALA A 84 -14.84 -0.22 -4.20
N GLU A 85 -15.47 0.82 -3.65
CA GLU A 85 -15.00 2.20 -3.60
C GLU A 85 -13.71 2.37 -2.78
N VAL A 86 -13.41 1.42 -1.88
CA VAL A 86 -12.17 1.41 -1.10
C VAL A 86 -11.23 0.27 -1.52
N THR A 87 -11.77 -0.87 -1.95
CA THR A 87 -10.97 -2.04 -2.33
C THR A 87 -10.30 -1.87 -3.69
N GLU A 88 -11.00 -1.34 -4.71
CA GLU A 88 -10.45 -1.18 -6.06
C GLU A 88 -9.33 -0.12 -6.15
N PRO A 89 -9.45 1.07 -5.51
CA PRO A 89 -8.35 2.02 -5.49
C PRO A 89 -7.10 1.46 -4.80
N PHE A 90 -7.28 0.70 -3.72
CA PHE A 90 -6.16 0.04 -3.05
C PHE A 90 -5.49 -0.99 -3.95
N LEU A 91 -6.27 -1.86 -4.60
CA LEU A 91 -5.74 -2.84 -5.53
C LEU A 91 -4.93 -2.19 -6.66
N ALA A 92 -5.48 -1.16 -7.30
CA ALA A 92 -4.80 -0.43 -8.36
C ALA A 92 -3.49 0.20 -7.89
N SER A 93 -3.49 0.81 -6.70
CA SER A 93 -2.28 1.42 -6.12
C SER A 93 -1.19 0.39 -5.79
N ILE A 94 -1.57 -0.79 -5.28
CA ILE A 94 -0.63 -1.88 -4.98
C ILE A 94 -0.05 -2.48 -6.26
N ASP A 95 -0.88 -2.71 -7.28
CA ASP A 95 -0.42 -3.23 -8.57
C ASP A 95 0.54 -2.22 -9.25
N ARG A 96 0.26 -0.92 -9.16
CA ARG A 96 1.17 0.14 -9.61
C ARG A 96 2.49 0.10 -8.85
N LEU A 97 2.45 0.04 -7.52
CA LEU A 97 3.65 -0.02 -6.69
C LEU A 97 4.53 -1.23 -7.02
N LEU A 98 3.95 -2.43 -7.14
CA LEU A 98 4.66 -3.64 -7.51
C LEU A 98 5.33 -3.51 -8.88
N LYS A 99 4.67 -2.87 -9.84
CA LYS A 99 5.23 -2.61 -11.18
C LYS A 99 6.45 -1.67 -11.10
N VAL A 100 6.36 -0.58 -10.35
CA VAL A 100 7.47 0.38 -10.20
C VAL A 100 8.66 -0.26 -9.49
N ILE A 101 8.41 -1.03 -8.42
CA ILE A 101 9.47 -1.78 -7.72
C ILE A 101 10.17 -2.76 -8.68
N ALA A 102 9.41 -3.53 -9.46
CA ALA A 102 9.97 -4.48 -10.42
C ALA A 102 10.81 -3.80 -11.51
N HIS A 103 10.35 -2.64 -11.99
CA HIS A 103 11.09 -1.83 -12.96
C HIS A 103 12.42 -1.33 -12.36
N TRP A 104 12.39 -0.80 -11.13
CA TRP A 104 13.58 -0.33 -10.43
C TRP A 104 14.62 -1.43 -10.18
N GLU A 105 14.19 -2.61 -9.71
CA GLU A 105 15.08 -3.75 -9.49
C GLU A 105 15.81 -4.16 -10.78
N THR A 106 15.12 -4.11 -11.91
CA THR A 106 15.69 -4.44 -13.23
C THR A 106 16.77 -3.44 -13.66
N HIS A 107 16.61 -2.16 -13.35
CA HIS A 107 17.54 -1.09 -13.77
C HIS A 107 18.70 -0.87 -12.80
N ARG A 108 18.60 -1.33 -11.55
CA ARG A 108 19.65 -1.21 -10.53
C ARG A 108 20.51 -2.49 -10.39
N GLY A 109 20.09 -3.59 -11.00
CA GLY A 109 20.81 -4.87 -11.04
C GLY A 109 21.69 -5.09 -12.28
N GLY A 110 22.01 -4.04 -13.04
CA GLY A 110 22.90 -4.05 -14.21
C GLY A 110 24.26 -3.45 -13.90
#